data_AF-A0A0E3L7V8-F1
#
_entry.id   AF-A0A0E3L7V8-F1
#
_cell.length_a   1.000
_cell.length_b   1.000
_cell.length_c   1.000
_cell.angle_alpha   90.00
_cell.angle_beta   90.00
_cell.angle_gamma   90.00
#
_symmetry.space_group_name_H-M   'P 1'
#
loop_
_entity.id
_entity.type
_entity.pdbx_description
1 polymer ?
#
loop_
_entity_poly.entity_id
_entity_poly.type
_entity_poly.pdbx_seq_one_letter_code
_entity_poly.pdbx_strand_id
1 'polypeptide(L)'
;MKTREIYAEMRYIPPVVLRAVGRNIKNTLSGLGFEKPYDKTFARAMADTAELFIKKSGLSPLFAYTFSDEISFLFTYPPFDGRVEKIDSVVASFLGSALTIKLRPEESIAFDSRLVALQKEEIPEYFHWRQLEAGCNFVASWGYYALRNEGMGKNEAAKYLRRKKESEIPKFKSEEGIPFLEKLINRN
;
A
#
# COMPACT_ATOMS: atom_id res chain seq x y z
N MET A 1 35.86 -14.64 -1.11
CA MET A 1 35.87 -13.18 -1.32
C MET A 1 34.65 -12.85 -2.19
N LYS A 2 33.67 -12.11 -1.66
CA LYS A 2 32.41 -11.77 -2.35
C LYS A 2 32.58 -10.57 -3.30
N THR A 3 33.59 -10.61 -4.17
CA THR A 3 34.04 -9.45 -4.95
C THR A 3 33.09 -8.97 -6.04
N ARG A 4 32.00 -9.70 -6.29
CA ARG A 4 30.99 -9.38 -7.32
C ARG A 4 29.62 -9.02 -6.75
N GLU A 5 29.38 -9.24 -5.46
CA GLU A 5 28.14 -8.84 -4.76
C GLU A 5 28.22 -7.34 -4.40
N ILE A 6 28.36 -6.47 -5.41
CA ILE A 6 28.77 -5.07 -5.22
C ILE A 6 27.78 -4.22 -4.40
N TYR A 7 26.51 -4.62 -4.33
CA TYR A 7 25.48 -3.93 -3.57
C TYR A 7 25.26 -4.54 -2.17
N ALA A 8 25.83 -5.71 -1.89
CA ALA A 8 25.55 -6.46 -0.68
C ALA A 8 26.03 -5.76 0.59
N GLU A 9 26.98 -4.81 0.46
CA GLU A 9 27.52 -4.01 1.55
C GLU A 9 26.86 -2.63 1.68
N MET A 10 25.92 -2.25 0.80
CA MET A 10 25.18 -0.99 0.96
C MET A 10 24.33 -1.05 2.24
N ARG A 11 24.44 -0.01 3.07
CA ARG A 11 23.80 0.07 4.38
C ARG A 11 23.00 1.35 4.56
N TYR A 12 21.97 1.27 5.40
CA TYR A 12 21.24 2.42 5.93
C TYR A 12 21.53 2.60 7.42
N ILE A 13 21.20 3.79 7.94
CA ILE A 13 21.28 4.12 9.37
C ILE A 13 19.84 4.37 9.86
N PRO A 14 19.43 3.80 11.00
CA PRO A 14 18.10 4.06 11.55
C PRO A 14 17.94 5.51 12.06
N PRO A 15 16.70 6.04 12.13
CA PRO A 15 15.45 5.37 11.79
C PRO A 15 15.22 5.29 10.29
N VAL A 16 14.52 4.23 9.87
CA VAL A 16 14.12 4.05 8.49
C VAL A 16 12.68 3.59 8.44
N VAL A 17 11.93 4.01 7.42
CA VAL A 17 10.69 3.35 7.05
C VAL A 17 10.94 2.46 5.84
N LEU A 18 10.59 1.18 5.96
CA LEU A 18 10.50 0.30 4.81
C LEU A 18 9.06 0.34 4.29
N ARG A 19 8.88 0.75 3.04
CA ARG A 19 7.58 0.73 2.36
C ARG A 19 7.56 -0.34 1.28
N ALA A 20 6.61 -1.26 1.39
CA ALA A 20 6.35 -2.28 0.40
C ALA A 20 5.02 -2.00 -0.31
N VAL A 21 4.99 -2.13 -1.64
CA VAL A 21 3.78 -1.91 -2.46
C VAL A 21 3.51 -3.12 -3.34
N GLY A 22 2.26 -3.54 -3.41
CA GLY A 22 1.82 -4.61 -4.29
C GLY A 22 2.12 -4.32 -5.76
N ARG A 23 2.87 -5.20 -6.42
CA ARG A 23 3.18 -5.06 -7.85
C ARG A 23 2.01 -5.57 -8.67
N ASN A 24 1.32 -4.65 -9.35
CA ASN A 24 0.26 -4.98 -10.31
C ASN A 24 -0.91 -5.78 -9.69
N ILE A 25 -1.19 -5.56 -8.40
CA ILE A 25 -2.16 -6.34 -7.61
C ILE A 25 -3.56 -6.35 -8.22
N LYS A 26 -3.99 -5.25 -8.84
CA LYS A 26 -5.30 -5.16 -9.50
C LYS A 26 -5.51 -6.21 -10.59
N ASN A 27 -4.45 -6.60 -11.29
CA ASN A 27 -4.51 -7.59 -12.35
C ASN A 27 -4.26 -9.00 -11.80
N THR A 28 -3.22 -9.19 -10.99
CA THR A 28 -2.87 -10.51 -10.42
C THR A 28 -3.95 -11.07 -9.48
N LEU A 29 -4.78 -10.21 -8.89
CA LEU A 29 -5.90 -10.62 -8.02
C LEU A 29 -7.28 -10.47 -8.69
N SER A 30 -7.34 -10.19 -9.99
CA SER A 30 -8.60 -9.93 -10.68
C SER A 30 -9.56 -11.13 -10.70
N GLY A 31 -9.02 -12.36 -10.67
CA GLY A 31 -9.80 -13.60 -10.65
C GLY A 31 -10.43 -13.95 -9.29
N LEU A 32 -10.07 -13.26 -8.21
CA LEU A 32 -10.57 -13.58 -6.85
C LEU A 32 -11.93 -12.98 -6.52
N GLY A 33 -12.54 -12.22 -7.44
CA GLY A 33 -13.90 -11.70 -7.26
C GLY A 33 -14.05 -10.62 -6.18
N PHE A 34 -12.96 -9.94 -5.80
CA PHE A 34 -13.02 -8.87 -4.79
C PHE A 34 -13.99 -7.74 -5.17
N GLU A 35 -14.75 -7.29 -4.18
CA GLU A 35 -15.65 -6.15 -4.27
C GLU A 35 -14.91 -4.88 -4.68
N LYS A 36 -15.61 -4.02 -5.43
CA LYS A 36 -15.08 -2.76 -5.93
C LYS A 36 -15.95 -1.60 -5.48
N PRO A 37 -15.37 -0.43 -5.11
CA PRO A 37 -13.94 -0.12 -5.13
C PRO A 37 -13.12 -0.77 -4.01
N TYR A 38 -13.78 -1.16 -2.92
CA TYR A 38 -13.15 -1.70 -1.72
C TYR A 38 -13.69 -3.07 -1.37
N ASP A 39 -12.81 -3.92 -0.87
CA ASP A 39 -13.14 -5.24 -0.36
C ASP A 39 -12.54 -5.39 1.05
N LYS A 40 -13.40 -5.65 2.04
CA LYS A 40 -12.99 -5.74 3.44
C LYS A 40 -12.16 -6.99 3.72
N THR A 41 -12.34 -8.06 2.95
CA THR A 41 -11.54 -9.29 3.04
C THR A 41 -10.11 -9.02 2.60
N PHE A 42 -9.92 -8.31 1.47
CA PHE A 42 -8.60 -7.88 1.04
C PHE A 42 -7.92 -6.95 2.06
N ALA A 43 -8.65 -5.95 2.57
CA ALA A 43 -8.12 -5.03 3.57
C ALA A 43 -7.70 -5.74 4.87
N ARG A 44 -8.50 -6.70 5.35
CA ARG A 44 -8.14 -7.56 6.48
C ARG A 44 -6.92 -8.41 6.18
N ALA A 45 -6.82 -9.01 4.99
CA ALA A 45 -5.66 -9.80 4.61
C ALA A 45 -4.35 -8.98 4.58
N MET A 46 -4.40 -7.72 4.15
CA MET A 46 -3.26 -6.80 4.23
C MET A 46 -2.86 -6.50 5.69
N ALA A 47 -3.83 -6.20 6.55
CA ALA A 47 -3.59 -5.96 7.98
C ALA A 47 -3.02 -7.20 8.68
N ASP A 48 -3.63 -8.37 8.44
CA ASP A 48 -3.17 -9.67 8.94
C ASP A 48 -1.75 -10.01 8.45
N THR A 49 -1.41 -9.65 7.22
CA THR A 49 -0.07 -9.84 6.64
C THR A 49 0.96 -8.99 7.37
N ALA A 50 0.64 -7.72 7.64
CA ALA A 50 1.49 -6.84 8.43
C ALA A 50 1.64 -7.34 9.88
N GLU A 51 0.56 -7.77 10.50
CA GLU A 51 0.57 -8.36 11.84
C GLU A 51 1.42 -9.63 11.91
N LEU A 52 1.27 -10.53 10.92
CA LEU A 52 2.06 -11.75 10.85
C LEU A 52 3.55 -11.44 10.69
N PHE A 53 3.90 -10.43 9.89
CA PHE A 53 5.28 -9.96 9.76
C PHE A 53 5.82 -9.47 11.11
N ILE A 54 5.09 -8.63 11.83
CA ILE A 54 5.48 -8.15 13.17
C ILE A 54 5.70 -9.32 14.13
N LYS A 55 4.78 -10.30 14.13
CA LYS A 55 4.79 -11.42 15.08
C LYS A 55 5.82 -12.52 14.78
N LYS A 56 6.11 -12.79 13.50
CA LYS A 56 6.79 -14.03 13.07
C LYS A 56 8.02 -13.82 12.19
N SER A 57 8.29 -12.62 11.68
CA SER A 57 9.47 -12.39 10.82
C SER A 57 10.80 -12.39 11.60
N GLY A 58 10.76 -12.06 12.89
CA GLY A 58 11.96 -11.84 13.71
C GLY A 58 12.66 -10.50 13.48
N LEU A 59 12.07 -9.58 12.69
CA LEU A 59 12.73 -8.31 12.30
C LEU A 59 12.34 -7.10 13.17
N SER A 60 11.35 -7.24 14.05
CA SER A 60 11.01 -6.27 15.11
C SER A 60 10.82 -4.80 14.65
N PRO A 61 9.97 -4.51 13.64
CA PRO A 61 9.52 -3.13 13.42
C PRO A 61 8.70 -2.64 14.62
N LEU A 62 8.67 -1.32 14.86
CA LEU A 62 7.88 -0.74 15.96
C LEU A 62 6.37 -0.85 15.71
N PHE A 63 5.94 -0.51 14.50
CA PHE A 63 4.55 -0.64 14.05
C PHE A 63 4.49 -0.70 12.53
N ALA A 64 3.29 -0.96 12.01
CA ALA A 64 2.98 -0.91 10.59
C ALA A 64 1.80 0.03 10.31
N TYR A 65 1.83 0.68 9.15
CA TYR A 65 0.71 1.44 8.58
C TYR A 65 0.39 0.88 7.20
N THR A 66 -0.87 0.56 6.92
CA THR A 66 -1.28 -0.02 5.63
C THR A 66 -2.57 0.62 5.12
N PHE A 67 -2.61 0.85 3.80
CA PHE A 67 -3.81 1.18 3.05
C PHE A 67 -3.63 0.72 1.60
N SER A 68 -4.73 0.49 0.88
CA SER A 68 -4.68 -0.03 -0.49
C SER A 68 -3.81 -1.30 -0.56
N ASP A 69 -2.83 -1.35 -1.47
CA ASP A 69 -1.83 -2.41 -1.60
C ASP A 69 -0.46 -2.08 -0.98
N GLU A 70 -0.34 -1.04 -0.14
CA GLU A 70 0.92 -0.69 0.52
C GLU A 70 0.97 -0.99 2.03
N ILE A 71 2.17 -1.29 2.52
CA ILE A 71 2.49 -1.45 3.95
C ILE A 71 3.80 -0.70 4.24
N SER A 72 3.79 0.18 5.24
CA SER A 72 4.96 0.89 5.76
C SER A 72 5.31 0.38 7.16
N PHE A 73 6.56 -0.03 7.37
CA PHE A 73 7.09 -0.47 8.67
C PHE A 73 8.16 0.50 9.17
N LEU A 74 8.03 0.98 10.41
CA LEU A 74 9.06 1.80 11.05
C LEU A 74 10.09 0.92 11.77
N PHE A 75 11.36 1.06 11.41
CA PHE A 75 12.48 0.40 12.08
C PHE A 75 13.36 1.43 12.78
N THR A 76 13.56 1.24 14.08
CA THR A 76 14.50 2.03 14.91
C THR A 76 15.77 1.26 15.24
N TYR A 77 15.81 -0.03 14.94
CA TYR A 77 17.00 -0.87 14.99
C TYR A 77 17.20 -1.54 13.62
N PRO A 78 18.44 -1.67 13.11
CA PRO A 78 18.66 -2.18 11.76
C PRO A 78 18.78 -3.72 11.75
N PRO A 79 17.78 -4.48 11.27
CA PRO A 79 17.98 -5.89 10.95
C PRO A 79 19.08 -6.05 9.89
N PHE A 80 19.70 -7.24 9.88
CA PHE A 80 20.76 -7.60 8.91
C PHE A 80 21.93 -6.60 8.84
N ASP A 81 22.28 -5.97 9.95
CA ASP A 81 23.33 -4.94 10.00
C ASP A 81 23.05 -3.76 9.05
N GLY A 82 21.77 -3.46 8.82
CA GLY A 82 21.33 -2.36 7.98
C GLY A 82 21.53 -2.58 6.48
N ARG A 83 21.79 -3.81 6.03
CA ARG A 83 22.04 -4.11 4.61
C ARG A 83 20.80 -3.93 3.76
N VAL A 84 20.86 -2.99 2.81
CA VAL A 84 19.73 -2.55 1.98
C VAL A 84 19.15 -3.69 1.15
N GLU A 85 19.98 -4.37 0.34
CA GLU A 85 19.51 -5.50 -0.48
C GLU A 85 18.85 -6.60 0.36
N LYS A 86 19.38 -6.87 1.56
CA LYS A 86 18.85 -7.92 2.43
C LYS A 86 17.51 -7.56 3.01
N ILE A 87 17.35 -6.36 3.56
CA ILE A 87 16.07 -5.98 4.16
C ILE A 87 14.99 -5.85 3.08
N ASP A 88 15.27 -5.21 1.95
CA ASP A 88 14.28 -5.03 0.88
C ASP A 88 13.80 -6.37 0.32
N SER A 89 14.74 -7.28 0.02
CA SER A 89 14.39 -8.60 -0.54
C SER A 89 13.65 -9.49 0.46
N VAL A 90 14.12 -9.59 1.71
CA VAL A 90 13.52 -10.49 2.71
C VAL A 90 12.14 -9.99 3.13
N VAL A 91 11.96 -8.69 3.32
CA VAL A 91 10.65 -8.13 3.70
C VAL A 91 9.65 -8.30 2.57
N ALA A 92 9.97 -7.89 1.33
CA ALA A 92 9.08 -8.08 0.19
C ALA A 92 8.71 -9.56 -0.02
N SER A 93 9.68 -10.46 0.11
CA SER A 93 9.47 -11.91 -0.02
C SER A 93 8.53 -12.46 1.06
N PHE A 94 8.73 -12.05 2.32
CA PHE A 94 7.86 -12.46 3.42
C PHE A 94 6.42 -11.99 3.18
N LEU A 95 6.23 -10.72 2.82
CA LEU A 95 4.89 -10.15 2.59
C LEU A 95 4.17 -10.84 1.43
N GLY A 96 4.87 -11.11 0.33
CA GLY A 96 4.32 -11.86 -0.81
C GLY A 96 3.88 -13.26 -0.41
N SER A 97 4.70 -13.98 0.35
CA SER A 97 4.38 -15.32 0.86
C SER A 97 3.18 -15.29 1.82
N ALA A 98 3.20 -14.40 2.80
CA ALA A 98 2.14 -14.25 3.79
C ALA A 98 0.79 -13.88 3.15
N LEU A 99 0.77 -12.92 2.22
CA LEU A 99 -0.46 -12.54 1.52
C LEU A 99 -0.98 -13.68 0.63
N THR A 100 -0.08 -14.43 -0.01
CA THR A 100 -0.44 -15.62 -0.80
C THR A 100 -1.13 -16.66 0.08
N ILE A 101 -0.62 -16.93 1.29
CA ILE A 101 -1.25 -17.85 2.24
C ILE A 101 -2.64 -17.35 2.66
N LYS A 102 -2.78 -16.04 2.91
CA LYS A 102 -4.03 -15.42 3.37
C LYS A 102 -5.11 -15.40 2.31
N LEU A 103 -4.76 -15.11 1.05
CA LEU A 103 -5.71 -14.94 -0.03
C LEU A 103 -5.87 -16.16 -0.93
N ARG A 104 -4.92 -17.10 -0.92
CA ARG A 104 -4.88 -18.30 -1.76
C ARG A 104 -5.13 -17.98 -3.26
N PRO A 105 -4.40 -17.01 -3.84
CA PRO A 105 -4.50 -16.71 -5.26
C PRO A 105 -4.03 -17.91 -6.10
N GLU A 106 -4.53 -18.02 -7.33
CA GLU A 106 -4.00 -18.98 -8.31
C GLU A 106 -2.67 -18.48 -8.92
N GLU A 107 -2.50 -17.16 -9.00
CA GLU A 107 -1.29 -16.52 -9.52
C GLU A 107 -0.35 -16.02 -8.41
N SER A 108 0.94 -15.91 -8.73
CA SER A 108 1.94 -15.35 -7.83
C SER A 108 1.72 -13.85 -7.59
N ILE A 109 1.79 -13.44 -6.32
CA ILE A 109 1.81 -12.02 -5.92
C ILE A 109 3.25 -11.60 -5.65
N ALA A 110 3.59 -10.36 -6.00
CA ALA A 110 4.86 -9.74 -5.65
C ALA A 110 4.64 -8.40 -4.97
N PHE A 111 5.55 -8.07 -4.06
CA PHE A 111 5.72 -6.73 -3.51
C PHE A 111 7.03 -6.15 -4.01
N ASP A 112 7.04 -4.86 -4.32
CA ASP A 112 8.30 -4.11 -4.27
C ASP A 112 8.60 -3.71 -2.82
N SER A 113 9.82 -3.27 -2.56
CA SER A 113 10.22 -2.69 -1.27
C SER A 113 11.18 -1.55 -1.54
N ARG A 114 11.14 -0.55 -0.67
CA ARG A 114 12.11 0.54 -0.64
C ARG A 114 12.28 1.07 0.78
N LEU A 115 13.50 1.50 1.07
CA LEU A 115 13.83 2.22 2.29
C LEU A 115 13.66 3.73 2.11
N VAL A 116 13.05 4.36 3.11
CA VAL A 116 12.93 5.81 3.24
C VAL A 116 13.71 6.20 4.49
N ALA A 117 14.91 6.74 4.27
CA ALA A 117 15.75 7.25 5.35
C ALA A 117 15.14 8.53 5.92
N LEU A 118 15.07 8.62 7.24
CA LEU A 118 14.43 9.73 7.95
C LEU A 118 15.26 10.10 9.18
N GLN A 119 15.14 11.35 9.62
CA GLN A 119 15.46 11.75 10.98
C GLN A 119 14.28 11.40 11.90
N LYS A 120 14.51 11.37 13.22
CA LYS A 120 13.45 10.99 14.18
C LYS A 120 12.27 11.97 14.12
N GLU A 121 12.57 13.23 13.87
CA GLU A 121 11.65 14.36 13.79
C GLU A 121 10.81 14.31 12.51
N GLU A 122 11.27 13.62 11.47
CA GLU A 122 10.59 13.49 10.18
C GLU A 122 9.60 12.30 10.15
N ILE A 123 9.61 11.46 11.18
CA ILE A 123 8.72 10.28 11.25
C ILE A 123 7.24 10.68 11.20
N PRO A 124 6.74 11.65 12.00
CA PRO A 124 5.33 12.06 11.92
C PRO A 124 4.96 12.62 10.55
N GLU A 125 5.85 13.41 9.94
CA GLU A 125 5.65 14.00 8.60
C GLU A 125 5.50 12.91 7.54
N TYR A 126 6.33 11.87 7.59
CA TYR A 126 6.21 10.71 6.70
C TYR A 126 4.82 10.06 6.81
N PHE A 127 4.37 9.75 8.03
CA PHE A 127 3.08 9.07 8.21
C PHE A 127 1.88 9.99 7.94
N HIS A 128 2.01 11.29 8.19
CA HIS A 128 1.03 12.28 7.74
C HIS A 128 0.90 12.28 6.22
N TRP A 129 2.01 12.31 5.49
CA TRP A 129 2.03 12.22 4.04
C TRP A 129 1.39 10.92 3.51
N ARG A 130 1.68 9.78 4.14
CA ARG A 130 1.05 8.50 3.77
C ARG A 130 -0.45 8.48 4.07
N GLN A 131 -0.90 9.16 5.11
CA GLN A 131 -2.33 9.32 5.41
C GLN A 131 -3.04 10.22 4.38
N LEU A 132 -2.40 11.30 3.95
CA LEU A 132 -2.91 12.14 2.86
C LEU A 132 -3.06 11.33 1.56
N GLU A 133 -2.04 10.55 1.18
CA GLU A 133 -2.10 9.66 0.02
C GLU A 133 -3.25 8.64 0.12
N ALA A 134 -3.51 8.10 1.32
CA ALA A 134 -4.66 7.22 1.55
C ALA A 134 -6.00 7.94 1.32
N GLY A 135 -6.11 9.21 1.73
CA GLY A 135 -7.25 10.07 1.43
C GLY A 135 -7.42 10.30 -0.07
N CYS A 136 -6.33 10.62 -0.77
CA CYS A 136 -6.35 10.77 -2.23
C CYS A 136 -6.78 9.47 -2.93
N ASN A 137 -6.23 8.34 -2.49
CA ASN A 137 -6.57 7.01 -3.02
C ASN A 137 -8.05 6.68 -2.81
N PHE A 138 -8.61 7.04 -1.65
CA PHE A 138 -10.02 6.88 -1.33
C PHE A 138 -10.93 7.63 -2.30
N VAL A 139 -10.70 8.93 -2.46
CA VAL A 139 -11.52 9.76 -3.36
C VAL A 139 -11.36 9.30 -4.81
N ALA A 140 -10.12 9.03 -5.26
CA ALA A 140 -9.85 8.58 -6.62
C ALA A 140 -10.50 7.23 -6.93
N SER A 141 -10.49 6.28 -5.99
CA SER A 141 -11.07 4.95 -6.18
C SER A 141 -12.59 5.02 -6.30
N TRP A 142 -13.27 5.72 -5.39
CA TRP A 142 -14.71 5.93 -5.48
C TRP A 142 -15.11 6.69 -6.74
N GLY A 143 -14.40 7.76 -7.08
CA GLY A 143 -14.64 8.52 -8.31
C GLY A 143 -14.48 7.66 -9.56
N TYR A 144 -13.47 6.79 -9.60
CA TYR A 144 -13.25 5.90 -10.73
C TYR A 144 -14.41 4.94 -10.92
N TYR A 145 -14.83 4.26 -9.86
CA TYR A 145 -15.91 3.28 -9.96
C TYR A 145 -17.29 3.92 -10.17
N ALA A 146 -17.54 5.11 -9.65
CA ALA A 146 -18.75 5.88 -9.97
C ALA A 146 -18.83 6.18 -11.47
N LEU A 147 -17.76 6.71 -12.08
CA LEU A 147 -17.71 6.98 -13.52
C LEU A 147 -17.86 5.69 -14.35
N ARG A 148 -17.25 4.59 -13.91
CA ARG A 148 -17.39 3.28 -14.58
C ARG A 148 -18.83 2.77 -14.54
N ASN A 149 -19.54 2.97 -13.43
CA ASN A 149 -20.94 2.58 -13.27
C ASN A 149 -21.89 3.48 -14.08
N GLU A 150 -21.51 4.73 -14.33
CA GLU A 150 -22.18 5.65 -15.27
C GLU A 150 -21.87 5.34 -16.75
N GLY A 151 -21.09 4.30 -17.05
CA GLY A 151 -20.81 3.83 -18.41
C GLY A 151 -19.50 4.32 -19.03
N MET A 152 -18.73 5.18 -18.34
CA MET A 152 -17.47 5.73 -18.86
C MET A 152 -16.41 4.63 -19.06
N GLY A 153 -15.62 4.70 -20.13
CA GLY A 153 -14.56 3.72 -20.44
C GLY A 153 -13.42 3.67 -19.41
N LYS A 154 -12.71 2.54 -19.27
CA LYS A 154 -11.61 2.38 -18.29
C LYS A 154 -10.53 3.47 -18.42
N ASN A 155 -10.04 3.70 -19.64
CA ASN A 155 -8.99 4.68 -19.93
C ASN A 155 -9.51 6.12 -19.84
N GLU A 156 -10.78 6.32 -20.16
CA GLU A 156 -11.43 7.61 -20.10
C GLU A 156 -11.61 8.08 -18.66
N ALA A 157 -12.14 7.22 -17.78
CA ALA A 157 -12.29 7.50 -16.34
C ALA A 157 -10.94 7.79 -15.67
N ALA A 158 -9.89 7.02 -16.03
CA ALA A 158 -8.54 7.26 -15.51
C ALA A 158 -7.97 8.61 -15.97
N LYS A 159 -8.16 8.98 -17.24
CA LYS A 159 -7.73 10.29 -17.77
C LYS A 159 -8.53 11.45 -17.17
N TYR A 160 -9.82 11.25 -16.95
CA TYR A 160 -10.70 12.24 -16.34
C TYR A 160 -10.23 12.62 -14.94
N LEU A 161 -9.97 11.61 -14.09
CA LEU A 161 -9.50 11.83 -12.72
C LEU A 161 -8.10 12.41 -12.64
N ARG A 162 -7.18 12.02 -13.54
CA ARG A 162 -5.80 12.58 -13.58
C ARG A 162 -5.74 14.07 -13.88
N ARG A 163 -6.74 14.63 -14.56
CA ARG A 163 -6.78 16.04 -14.99
C ARG A 163 -7.45 16.97 -13.98
N LYS A 164 -7.96 16.43 -12.87
CA LYS A 164 -8.66 17.19 -11.83
C LYS A 164 -7.80 17.24 -10.57
N LYS A 165 -7.67 18.40 -9.94
CA LYS A 165 -7.23 18.47 -8.53
C LYS A 165 -8.29 17.77 -7.67
N GLU A 166 -7.92 17.26 -6.50
CA GLU A 166 -8.89 16.64 -5.57
C GLU A 166 -10.07 17.56 -5.23
N SER A 167 -9.83 18.87 -5.18
CA SER A 167 -10.84 19.92 -5.00
C SER A 167 -11.80 20.06 -6.19
N GLU A 168 -11.43 19.56 -7.37
CA GLU A 168 -12.15 19.69 -8.63
C GLU A 168 -12.79 18.37 -9.07
N ILE A 169 -12.81 17.33 -8.23
CA ILE A 169 -13.69 16.18 -8.43
C ILE A 169 -15.06 16.62 -7.88
N PRO A 170 -15.91 17.27 -8.72
CA PRO A 170 -16.91 18.23 -8.25
C PRO A 170 -18.07 17.56 -7.50
N LYS A 171 -18.22 16.24 -7.67
CA LYS A 171 -19.27 15.42 -7.08
C LYS A 171 -18.97 14.95 -5.64
N PHE A 172 -17.85 15.32 -5.01
CA PHE A 172 -17.52 14.79 -3.66
C PHE A 172 -17.38 15.83 -2.55
N LYS A 173 -17.13 17.11 -2.89
CA LYS A 173 -17.13 18.23 -1.93
C LYS A 173 -18.34 19.17 -2.08
N SER A 174 -19.26 18.87 -2.99
CA SER A 174 -20.52 19.59 -3.13
C SER A 174 -21.54 19.14 -2.07
N GLU A 175 -22.56 19.95 -1.82
CA GLU A 175 -23.71 19.61 -0.95
C GLU A 175 -24.44 18.32 -1.40
N GLU A 176 -24.29 17.92 -2.68
CA GLU A 176 -24.80 16.67 -3.23
C GLU A 176 -23.83 15.49 -3.09
N GLY A 177 -22.53 15.78 -2.97
CA GLY A 177 -21.45 14.80 -2.98
C GLY A 177 -21.13 14.17 -1.63
N ILE A 178 -21.31 14.94 -0.57
CA ILE A 178 -21.16 14.46 0.82
C ILE A 178 -22.23 13.40 1.13
N PRO A 179 -23.54 13.62 0.84
CA PRO A 179 -24.55 12.57 0.98
C PRO A 179 -24.29 11.34 0.10
N PHE A 180 -23.68 11.50 -1.08
CA PHE A 180 -23.31 10.37 -1.93
C PHE A 180 -22.17 9.53 -1.31
N LEU A 181 -21.15 10.18 -0.74
CA LEU A 181 -20.09 9.49 0.03
C LEU A 181 -20.65 8.83 1.29
N GLU A 182 -21.50 9.51 2.04
CA GLU A 182 -22.15 8.97 3.24
C GLU A 182 -23.04 7.77 2.90
N LYS A 183 -23.78 7.83 1.80
CA LYS A 183 -24.62 6.72 1.31
C LYS A 183 -23.81 5.55 0.78
N LEU A 184 -22.59 5.80 0.28
CA LEU A 184 -21.63 4.76 -0.11
C LEU A 184 -20.93 4.11 1.08
N ILE A 185 -20.62 4.89 2.12
CA ILE A 185 -19.99 4.40 3.37
C ILE A 185 -20.98 3.60 4.22
N ASN A 186 -22.24 4.05 4.31
CA ASN A 186 -23.27 3.49 5.19
C ASN A 186 -24.10 2.35 4.54
N ARG A 187 -23.66 1.80 3.40
CA ARG A 187 -24.31 0.65 2.72
C ARG A 187 -23.67 -0.71 3.05
N ASN A 188 -22.77 -0.76 4.04
CA ASN A 188 -22.18 -1.97 4.61
C ASN A 188 -22.75 -2.29 5.98
#